data_AF-A0A7C9U329-F1
#
_entry.id   AF-A0A7C9U329-F1
#
_cell.length_a   1.000
_cell.length_b   1.000
_cell.length_c   1.000
_cell.angle_alpha   90.00
_cell.angle_beta   90.00
_cell.angle_gamma   90.00
#
_symmetry.space_group_name_H-M   'P 1'
#
loop_
_entity.id
_entity.type
_entity.pdbx_description
1 polymer ?
#
loop_
_entity_poly.entity_id
_entity_poly.type
_entity_poly.pdbx_seq_one_letter_code
_entity_poly.pdbx_strand_id
1 'polypeptide(L)'
;MLKETEKIRLVLLMADSNSYEISLARDEPLLRDLFQMLLNRSEGRAGDRAIEIAIDEGRSRLHIPSKALVAILTDPPVEPNQIVRENQPVPTEKKAASTACDLYILSRYYQLEQFLPKNEYNMLLGYLGKQKAAYGSSDGGPTLAESFAELRNLLSNRVLEVLPEVLMQLGIPAFPLPEIETVLYPEPLLSDRVFRDNGSSETERRVLSFIYYFYRQPKAFAGGELILYDSQIENGVCIPAESFKSIVPSQNSIVFFLSSYAYQIQPLLSPASVPLADTCFKFQGWLRRH
;
A
#
# COMPACT_ATOMS: atom_id res chain seq x y z
N MET A 1 26.03 35.48 -12.70
CA MET A 1 25.38 34.72 -11.62
C MET A 1 24.78 33.47 -12.25
N LEU A 2 25.35 32.30 -11.96
CA LEU A 2 24.80 31.02 -12.41
C LEU A 2 23.49 30.82 -11.64
N LYS A 3 22.35 30.78 -12.34
CA LYS A 3 21.09 30.32 -11.74
C LYS A 3 21.31 28.87 -11.37
N GLU A 4 21.27 28.54 -10.08
CA GLU A 4 21.15 27.14 -9.66
C GLU A 4 19.89 26.58 -10.29
N THR A 5 20.05 25.61 -11.18
CA THR A 5 18.95 24.94 -11.83
C THR A 5 18.31 24.01 -10.81
N GLU A 6 17.15 24.40 -10.31
CA GLU A 6 16.35 23.61 -9.37
C GLU A 6 16.06 22.23 -9.99
N LYS A 7 16.52 21.17 -9.33
CA LYS A 7 16.28 19.80 -9.74
C LYS A 7 14.95 19.32 -9.16
N ILE A 8 14.14 18.71 -10.00
CA ILE A 8 12.86 18.09 -9.65
C ILE A 8 13.06 16.58 -9.68
N ARG A 9 12.78 15.95 -8.55
CA ARG A 9 12.70 14.49 -8.43
C ARG A 9 11.36 14.03 -9.01
N LEU A 10 11.40 13.01 -9.86
CA LEU A 10 10.26 12.48 -10.59
C LEU A 10 10.13 10.99 -10.33
N VAL A 11 8.93 10.52 -10.02
CA VAL A 11 8.60 9.09 -10.02
C VAL A 11 7.62 8.82 -11.14
N LEU A 12 8.06 8.09 -12.15
CA LEU A 12 7.28 7.67 -13.31
C LEU A 12 6.54 6.39 -12.96
N LEU A 13 5.21 6.44 -12.92
CA LEU A 13 4.36 5.28 -12.67
C LEU A 13 3.92 4.66 -13.99
N MET A 14 4.12 3.36 -14.13
CA MET A 14 3.91 2.63 -15.37
C MET A 14 2.67 1.73 -15.29
N ALA A 15 2.06 1.43 -16.43
CA ALA A 15 0.84 0.62 -16.52
C ALA A 15 1.03 -0.83 -16.07
N ASP A 16 2.26 -1.32 -16.10
CA ASP A 16 2.67 -2.64 -15.61
C ASP A 16 3.02 -2.63 -14.12
N SER A 17 2.65 -1.58 -13.38
CA SER A 17 2.93 -1.40 -11.95
C SER A 17 4.41 -1.20 -11.60
N ASN A 18 5.28 -0.98 -12.59
CA ASN A 18 6.65 -0.54 -12.35
C ASN A 18 6.71 0.97 -12.06
N SER A 19 7.76 1.39 -11.36
CA SER A 19 8.05 2.80 -11.13
C SER A 19 9.52 3.11 -11.34
N TYR A 20 9.81 4.24 -11.97
CA TYR A 20 11.18 4.71 -12.20
C TYR A 20 11.39 6.07 -11.56
N GLU A 21 12.48 6.22 -10.82
CA GLU A 21 12.86 7.47 -10.22
C GLU A 21 13.95 8.15 -11.05
N ILE A 22 13.72 9.41 -11.42
CA ILE A 22 14.69 10.23 -12.15
C ILE A 22 14.72 11.64 -11.55
N SER A 23 15.86 12.31 -11.63
CA SER A 23 15.99 13.72 -11.22
C SER A 23 16.33 14.57 -12.44
N LEU A 24 15.44 15.48 -12.82
CA LEU A 24 15.64 16.35 -13.97
C LEU A 24 15.69 17.81 -13.54
N ALA A 25 16.46 18.64 -14.24
CA ALA A 25 16.38 20.07 -14.07
C ALA A 25 15.02 20.60 -14.55
N ARG A 26 14.51 21.68 -13.94
CA ARG A 26 13.22 22.28 -14.31
C ARG A 26 13.10 22.72 -15.77
N ASP A 27 14.22 23.07 -16.40
CA ASP A 27 14.33 23.49 -17.80
C ASP A 27 14.73 22.36 -18.75
N GLU A 28 14.87 21.12 -18.27
CA GLU A 28 15.18 19.98 -19.13
C GLU A 28 14.04 19.71 -20.14
N PRO A 29 14.35 19.59 -21.45
CA PRO A 29 13.36 19.23 -22.47
C PRO A 29 12.62 17.92 -22.16
N LEU A 30 13.31 16.96 -21.53
CA LEU A 30 12.75 15.67 -21.18
C LEU A 30 11.60 15.78 -20.17
N LEU A 31 11.70 16.70 -19.20
CA LEU A 31 10.63 16.97 -18.24
C LEU A 31 9.36 17.45 -18.97
N ARG A 32 9.54 18.34 -19.95
CA ARG A 32 8.44 18.82 -20.79
C ARG A 32 7.83 17.69 -21.61
N ASP A 33 8.64 16.86 -22.24
CA ASP A 33 8.17 15.77 -23.08
C ASP A 33 7.37 14.75 -22.26
N LEU A 34 7.80 14.46 -21.02
CA LEU A 34 7.08 13.60 -20.08
C LEU A 34 5.72 14.17 -19.69
N PHE A 35 5.64 15.45 -19.33
CA PHE A 35 4.37 16.11 -19.04
C PHE A 35 3.48 16.21 -20.28
N GLN A 36 4.04 16.51 -21.45
CA GLN A 36 3.29 16.55 -22.71
C GLN A 36 2.73 15.15 -23.04
N MET A 37 3.48 14.09 -22.78
CA MET A 37 3.03 12.72 -22.97
C MET A 37 1.86 12.37 -22.04
N LEU A 38 1.95 12.80 -20.77
CA LEU A 38 0.88 12.64 -19.80
C LEU A 38 -0.39 13.43 -20.20
N LEU A 39 -0.24 14.67 -20.65
CA LEU A 39 -1.36 15.52 -21.11
C LEU A 39 -1.97 15.02 -22.42
N ASN A 40 -1.17 14.61 -23.40
CA ASN A 40 -1.68 14.03 -24.64
C ASN A 40 -2.48 12.76 -24.37
N ARG A 41 -2.08 11.98 -23.37
CA ARG A 41 -2.83 10.79 -22.94
C ARG A 41 -4.16 11.17 -22.31
N SER A 42 -4.20 12.16 -21.41
CA SER A 42 -5.45 12.61 -20.79
C SER A 42 -6.44 13.18 -21.81
N GLU A 43 -5.95 13.77 -22.90
CA GLU A 43 -6.77 14.25 -24.02
C GLU A 43 -7.14 13.16 -25.05
N GLY A 44 -6.78 11.89 -24.84
CA GLY A 44 -7.03 10.80 -25.79
C GLY A 44 -6.21 10.89 -27.09
N ARG A 45 -5.17 11.73 -27.11
CA ARG A 45 -4.24 11.97 -28.23
C ARG A 45 -2.92 11.20 -28.09
N ALA A 46 -2.89 10.14 -27.28
CA ALA A 46 -1.69 9.33 -27.08
C ALA A 46 -1.25 8.71 -28.42
N GLY A 47 -0.18 9.24 -29.00
CA GLY A 47 0.45 8.68 -30.21
C GLY A 47 1.28 7.43 -29.90
N ASP A 48 1.74 6.74 -30.94
CA ASP A 48 2.67 5.59 -30.82
C ASP A 48 4.13 6.02 -30.65
N ARG A 49 4.36 7.21 -30.07
CA ARG A 49 5.72 7.68 -29.78
C ARG A 49 6.24 7.01 -28.51
N ALA A 50 7.55 6.82 -28.45
CA ALA A 50 8.24 6.41 -27.23
C ALA A 50 9.21 7.51 -26.81
N ILE A 51 9.30 7.76 -25.51
CA ILE A 51 10.31 8.64 -24.92
C ILE A 51 11.45 7.77 -24.41
N GLU A 52 12.68 8.22 -24.65
CA GLU A 52 13.88 7.58 -24.14
C GLU A 52 14.43 8.38 -22.96
N ILE A 53 14.67 7.69 -21.85
CA ILE A 53 15.14 8.28 -20.61
C ILE A 53 16.45 7.61 -20.24
N ALA A 54 17.49 8.40 -20.04
CA ALA A 54 18.73 7.92 -19.45
C ALA A 54 18.50 7.69 -17.95
N ILE A 55 18.73 6.46 -17.50
CA ILE A 55 18.69 6.05 -16.08
C ILE A 55 20.08 5.57 -15.64
N ASP A 56 20.30 5.42 -14.34
CA ASP A 56 21.60 5.02 -13.75
C ASP A 56 22.78 5.90 -14.19
N GLU A 57 22.62 7.23 -14.08
CA GLU A 57 23.65 8.21 -14.51
C GLU A 57 24.04 8.07 -16.00
N GLY A 58 23.13 7.56 -16.84
CA GLY A 58 23.36 7.37 -18.28
C GLY A 58 23.95 6.03 -18.69
N ARG A 59 24.09 5.08 -17.75
CA ARG A 59 24.57 3.71 -18.03
C ARG A 59 23.50 2.83 -18.68
N SER A 60 22.23 3.20 -18.52
CA SER A 60 21.07 2.44 -18.97
C SER A 60 20.04 3.37 -19.64
N ARG A 61 19.26 2.86 -20.59
CA ARG A 61 18.23 3.60 -21.32
C ARG A 61 16.88 2.94 -21.13
N LEU A 62 15.89 3.71 -20.72
CA LEU A 62 14.51 3.30 -20.56
C LEU A 62 13.68 3.83 -21.72
N HIS A 63 13.05 2.95 -22.48
CA HIS A 63 12.14 3.31 -23.56
C HIS A 63 10.70 3.18 -23.07
N ILE A 64 9.99 4.30 -23.00
CA ILE A 64 8.61 4.36 -22.51
C ILE A 64 7.67 4.67 -23.67
N PRO A 65 6.83 3.72 -24.10
CA PRO A 65 5.71 4.02 -24.98
C PRO A 65 4.76 5.03 -24.32
N SER A 66 4.19 5.96 -25.07
CA SER A 66 3.29 6.98 -24.52
C SER A 66 2.07 6.42 -23.79
N LYS A 67 1.66 5.19 -24.13
CA LYS A 67 0.54 4.48 -23.48
C LYS A 67 0.93 3.83 -22.15
N ALA A 68 2.23 3.63 -21.89
CA ALA A 68 2.73 2.92 -20.72
C ALA A 68 2.91 3.84 -19.50
N LEU A 69 3.15 5.14 -19.69
CA LEU A 69 3.26 6.11 -18.60
C LEU A 69 1.87 6.51 -18.06
N VAL A 70 1.59 6.15 -16.82
CA VAL A 70 0.30 6.34 -16.14
C VAL A 70 0.26 7.64 -15.36
N ALA A 71 1.32 7.94 -14.61
CA ALA A 71 1.39 9.13 -13.77
C ALA A 71 2.85 9.54 -13.53
N ILE A 72 3.03 10.80 -13.13
CA ILE A 72 4.31 11.36 -12.75
C ILE A 72 4.12 12.00 -11.37
N LEU A 73 4.86 11.52 -10.37
CA LEU A 73 4.98 12.19 -9.07
C LEU A 73 6.15 13.16 -9.13
N THR A 74 6.01 14.38 -8.62
CA THR A 74 7.06 15.41 -8.62
C THR A 74 7.36 15.87 -7.21
N ASP A 75 8.64 16.07 -6.90
CA ASP A 75 9.12 16.76 -5.69
C ASP A 75 10.24 17.76 -6.09
N PRO A 76 10.05 19.09 -5.97
CA PRO A 76 8.87 19.77 -5.43
C PRO A 76 7.62 19.65 -6.33
N PRO A 77 6.41 20.01 -5.85
CA PRO A 77 5.18 19.97 -6.64
C PRO A 77 5.28 20.86 -7.89
N VAL A 78 5.08 20.28 -9.08
CA VAL A 78 5.14 21.02 -10.35
C VAL A 78 3.84 20.85 -11.13
N GLU A 79 3.27 21.98 -11.54
CA GLU A 79 2.09 22.03 -12.39
C GLU A 79 2.45 21.70 -13.85
N PRO A 80 1.97 20.58 -14.43
CA PRO A 80 2.34 20.14 -15.79
C PRO A 80 2.04 21.20 -16.86
N ASN A 81 0.92 21.91 -16.69
CA ASN A 81 0.48 22.95 -17.61
C ASN A 81 1.40 24.18 -17.62
N GLN A 82 2.10 24.48 -16.52
CA GLN A 82 3.04 25.60 -16.48
C GLN A 82 4.31 25.29 -17.29
N ILE A 83 4.86 24.09 -17.15
CA ILE A 83 6.08 23.64 -17.86
C ILE A 83 5.87 23.51 -19.37
N VAL A 84 4.66 23.14 -19.79
CA VAL A 84 4.29 22.98 -21.19
C VAL A 84 3.97 24.32 -21.87
N ARG A 85 3.36 25.26 -21.15
CA ARG A 85 2.93 26.56 -21.70
C ARG A 85 4.06 27.58 -21.88
N GLU A 86 5.19 27.42 -21.21
CA GLU A 86 6.31 28.39 -21.29
C GLU A 86 6.87 28.61 -22.70
N ASN A 87 6.54 27.80 -23.72
CA ASN A 87 7.02 27.99 -25.11
C ASN A 87 6.00 27.68 -26.24
N GLN A 88 4.69 27.79 -26.02
CA GLN A 88 3.71 27.66 -27.13
C GLN A 88 3.00 28.98 -27.45
N PRO A 89 2.94 29.41 -28.74
CA PRO A 89 2.12 30.55 -29.13
C PRO A 89 0.63 30.21 -28.95
N VAL A 90 -0.10 31.13 -28.34
CA VAL A 90 -1.52 31.04 -27.98
C VAL A 90 -2.39 30.62 -29.17
N PRO A 91 -3.21 29.55 -29.04
CA PRO A 91 -4.43 29.42 -29.82
C PRO A 91 -5.65 29.61 -28.92
N THR A 92 -6.60 30.34 -29.49
CA THR A 92 -7.86 30.81 -28.92
C THR A 92 -8.73 29.69 -28.36
N GLU A 93 -9.29 29.95 -27.18
CA GLU A 93 -10.19 29.08 -26.43
C GLU A 93 -11.38 28.59 -27.26
N LYS A 94 -11.56 27.27 -27.28
CA LYS A 94 -12.89 26.66 -27.25
C LYS A 94 -12.99 25.85 -25.97
N LYS A 95 -13.85 26.30 -25.05
CA LYS A 95 -14.34 25.52 -23.91
C LYS A 95 -14.98 24.24 -24.45
N ALA A 96 -14.21 23.16 -24.51
CA ALA A 96 -14.75 21.82 -24.47
C ALA A 96 -14.98 21.49 -23.00
N ALA A 97 -16.22 21.12 -22.65
CA ALA A 97 -16.54 20.61 -21.33
C ALA A 97 -15.61 19.41 -21.05
N SER A 98 -14.73 19.55 -20.06
CA SER A 98 -13.88 18.47 -19.60
C SER A 98 -14.77 17.42 -18.94
N THR A 99 -15.03 16.33 -19.64
CA THR A 99 -15.47 15.11 -18.98
C THR A 99 -14.25 14.60 -18.23
N ALA A 100 -14.23 14.79 -16.91
CA ALA A 100 -13.18 14.28 -16.05
C ALA A 100 -13.05 12.77 -16.30
N CYS A 101 -11.90 12.33 -16.80
CA CYS A 101 -11.61 10.92 -16.92
C CYS A 101 -11.04 10.48 -15.57
N ASP A 102 -11.92 10.08 -14.67
CA ASP A 102 -11.52 9.58 -13.35
C ASP A 102 -10.69 8.30 -13.56
N LEU A 103 -9.39 8.39 -13.29
CA LEU A 103 -8.52 7.22 -13.36
C LEU A 103 -8.73 6.39 -12.08
N TYR A 104 -9.42 5.25 -12.22
CA TYR A 104 -9.65 4.32 -11.12
C TYR A 104 -8.57 3.23 -11.06
N ILE A 105 -7.95 3.08 -9.89
CA ILE A 105 -6.99 2.02 -9.58
C ILE A 105 -7.67 1.02 -8.67
N LEU A 106 -7.95 -0.17 -9.20
CA LEU A 106 -8.57 -1.24 -8.43
C LEU A 106 -7.60 -1.76 -7.37
N SER A 107 -8.08 -1.83 -6.13
CA SER A 107 -7.36 -2.44 -5.02
C SER A 107 -7.21 -3.95 -5.23
N ARG A 108 -6.00 -4.49 -5.11
CA ARG A 108 -5.77 -5.94 -5.10
C ARG A 108 -5.40 -6.41 -3.71
N TYR A 109 -5.88 -7.60 -3.36
CA TYR A 109 -5.47 -8.26 -2.13
C TYR A 109 -5.26 -9.74 -2.39
N TYR A 110 -4.48 -10.38 -1.53
CA TYR A 110 -4.33 -11.83 -1.52
C TYR A 110 -4.58 -12.34 -0.11
N GLN A 111 -5.50 -13.30 0.00
CA GLN A 111 -5.89 -13.89 1.28
C GLN A 111 -5.47 -15.34 1.31
N LEU A 112 -4.68 -15.69 2.32
CA LEU A 112 -4.31 -17.07 2.61
C LEU A 112 -5.12 -17.55 3.81
N GLU A 113 -5.92 -18.58 3.56
CA GLU A 113 -6.60 -19.34 4.60
C GLU A 113 -5.64 -20.37 5.21
N GLN A 114 -5.88 -20.75 6.46
CA GLN A 114 -5.03 -21.72 7.18
C GLN A 114 -3.54 -21.34 7.17
N PHE A 115 -3.28 -20.05 7.40
CA PHE A 115 -1.95 -19.44 7.30
C PHE A 115 -0.90 -20.17 8.16
N LEU A 116 -1.26 -20.43 9.42
CA LEU A 116 -0.48 -21.28 10.31
C LEU A 116 -0.92 -22.74 10.17
N PRO A 117 0.04 -23.69 10.11
CA PRO A 117 -0.21 -25.09 10.37
C PRO A 117 -1.01 -25.32 11.66
N LYS A 118 -1.85 -26.36 11.68
CA LYS A 118 -2.80 -26.61 12.78
C LYS A 118 -2.14 -26.73 14.16
N ASN A 119 -0.94 -27.31 14.23
CA ASN A 119 -0.15 -27.41 15.47
C ASN A 119 0.30 -26.03 15.98
N GLU A 120 0.86 -25.19 15.11
CA GLU A 120 1.28 -23.82 15.43
C GLU A 120 0.10 -22.93 15.79
N TYR A 121 -1.02 -23.08 15.08
CA TYR A 121 -2.27 -22.39 15.39
C TYR A 121 -2.81 -22.76 16.78
N ASN A 122 -2.78 -24.06 17.14
CA ASN A 122 -3.19 -24.52 18.46
C ASN A 122 -2.25 -24.02 19.57
N MET A 123 -0.94 -23.96 19.30
CA MET A 123 0.02 -23.34 20.20
C MET A 123 -0.32 -21.87 20.43
N LEU A 124 -0.59 -21.10 19.35
CA LEU A 124 -1.02 -19.70 19.42
C LEU A 124 -2.27 -19.52 20.31
N LEU A 125 -3.31 -20.32 20.10
CA LEU A 125 -4.51 -20.29 20.95
C LEU A 125 -4.24 -20.67 22.42
N GLY A 126 -3.24 -21.51 22.65
CA GLY A 126 -2.74 -21.86 23.98
C GLY A 126 -2.06 -20.69 24.68
N TYR A 127 -1.22 -19.92 23.98
CA TYR A 127 -0.59 -18.72 24.50
C TYR A 127 -1.61 -17.69 24.97
N LEU A 128 -2.62 -17.39 24.14
CA LEU A 128 -3.73 -16.51 24.53
C LEU A 128 -4.48 -17.01 25.77
N GLY A 129 -4.68 -18.32 25.88
CA GLY A 129 -5.33 -18.94 27.04
C GLY A 129 -4.54 -18.78 28.34
N LYS A 130 -3.20 -18.87 28.29
CA LYS A 130 -2.30 -18.75 29.44
C LYS A 130 -2.12 -17.30 29.90
N GLN A 131 -2.17 -16.34 28.98
CA GLN A 131 -2.10 -14.89 29.29
C GLN A 131 -3.21 -14.44 30.25
N LYS A 132 -4.39 -15.09 30.22
CA LYS A 132 -5.48 -14.89 31.19
C LYS A 132 -5.08 -15.22 32.63
N ALA A 133 -4.19 -16.19 32.85
CA ALA A 133 -3.72 -16.55 34.18
C ALA A 133 -2.66 -15.57 34.72
N ALA A 134 -1.87 -14.97 33.81
CA ALA A 134 -0.83 -13.99 34.17
C ALA A 134 -1.38 -12.58 34.45
N TYR A 135 -2.55 -12.22 33.88
CA TYR A 135 -3.33 -11.04 34.31
C TYR A 135 -3.95 -11.29 35.69
N GLY A 136 -3.11 -11.30 36.74
CA GLY A 136 -3.53 -11.44 38.14
C GLY A 136 -2.78 -12.47 38.98
N SER A 137 -1.75 -13.16 38.48
CA SER A 137 -0.95 -14.10 39.29
C SER A 137 0.53 -14.07 38.95
N SER A 138 1.35 -13.96 39.99
CA SER A 138 2.82 -13.93 39.97
C SER A 138 3.46 -15.30 39.72
N ASP A 139 2.84 -16.17 38.92
CA ASP A 139 3.41 -17.48 38.57
C ASP A 139 4.20 -17.36 37.26
N GLY A 140 5.49 -17.72 37.31
CA GLY A 140 6.54 -17.41 36.33
C GLY A 140 6.42 -18.05 34.93
N GLY A 141 5.28 -17.85 34.25
CA GLY A 141 5.18 -18.00 32.80
C GLY A 141 5.79 -16.81 32.05
N PRO A 142 6.02 -16.94 30.73
CA PRO A 142 6.56 -15.85 29.92
C PRO A 142 5.65 -14.63 30.00
N THR A 143 6.25 -13.46 30.13
CA THR A 143 5.56 -12.17 30.17
C THR A 143 4.79 -11.92 28.87
N LEU A 144 3.84 -10.98 28.88
CA LEU A 144 3.13 -10.51 27.67
C LEU A 144 4.11 -10.12 26.55
N ALA A 145 5.24 -9.50 26.91
CA ALA A 145 6.27 -9.09 25.98
C ALA A 145 7.01 -10.28 25.34
N GLU A 146 7.38 -11.31 26.12
CA GLU A 146 8.08 -12.50 25.63
C GLU A 146 7.18 -13.36 24.75
N SER A 147 5.94 -13.58 25.16
CA SER A 147 4.95 -14.30 24.34
C SER A 147 4.67 -13.57 23.02
N PHE A 148 4.67 -12.23 23.04
CA PHE A 148 4.53 -11.43 21.84
C PHE A 148 5.77 -11.53 20.93
N ALA A 149 6.98 -11.61 21.48
CA ALA A 149 8.20 -11.80 20.70
C ALA A 149 8.22 -13.16 19.98
N GLU A 150 7.84 -14.25 20.67
CA GLU A 150 7.71 -15.57 20.05
C GLU A 150 6.66 -15.57 18.94
N LEU A 151 5.49 -14.98 19.20
CA LEU A 151 4.42 -14.83 18.21
C LEU A 151 4.88 -14.03 17.00
N ARG A 152 5.56 -12.91 17.24
CA ARG A 152 6.12 -12.05 16.19
C ARG A 152 7.08 -12.83 15.31
N ASN A 153 8.00 -13.60 15.90
CA ASN A 153 8.97 -14.39 15.13
C ASN A 153 8.29 -15.48 14.30
N LEU A 154 7.35 -16.22 14.90
CA LEU A 154 6.57 -17.26 14.20
C LEU A 154 5.86 -16.68 12.97
N LEU A 155 5.10 -15.59 13.18
CA LEU A 155 4.33 -14.96 12.10
C LEU A 155 5.24 -14.33 11.05
N SER A 156 6.32 -13.66 11.47
CA SER A 156 7.26 -13.03 10.54
C SER A 156 7.96 -14.07 9.66
N ASN A 157 8.41 -15.19 10.24
CA ASN A 157 9.01 -16.28 9.48
C ASN A 157 8.02 -16.86 8.47
N ARG A 158 6.77 -17.12 8.90
CA ARG A 158 5.74 -17.62 8.01
C ARG A 158 5.39 -16.64 6.89
N VAL A 159 5.38 -15.33 7.17
CA VAL A 159 5.21 -14.28 6.15
C VAL A 159 6.33 -14.34 5.12
N LEU A 160 7.60 -14.46 5.55
CA LEU A 160 8.74 -14.58 4.63
C LEU A 160 8.67 -15.83 3.75
N GLU A 161 8.21 -16.95 4.31
CA GLU A 161 8.04 -18.21 3.56
C GLU A 161 7.01 -18.09 2.43
N VAL A 162 5.87 -17.43 2.68
CA VAL A 162 4.81 -17.26 1.67
C VAL A 162 5.02 -16.05 0.76
N LEU A 163 5.99 -15.18 1.10
CA LEU A 163 6.20 -13.90 0.42
C LEU A 163 6.35 -14.02 -1.11
N PRO A 164 7.15 -14.97 -1.67
CA PRO A 164 7.30 -15.06 -3.12
C PRO A 164 5.96 -15.27 -3.84
N GLU A 165 5.08 -16.11 -3.27
CA GLU A 165 3.75 -16.36 -3.80
C GLU A 165 2.88 -15.10 -3.70
N VAL A 166 2.90 -14.44 -2.54
CA VAL A 166 2.14 -13.21 -2.31
C VAL A 166 2.52 -12.11 -3.30
N LEU A 167 3.82 -11.89 -3.52
CA LEU A 167 4.32 -10.88 -4.47
C LEU A 167 3.87 -11.21 -5.90
N MET A 168 3.95 -12.48 -6.30
CA MET A 168 3.48 -12.93 -7.61
C MET A 168 1.98 -12.68 -7.79
N GLN A 169 1.15 -13.04 -6.82
CA GLN A 169 -0.32 -12.88 -6.89
C GLN A 169 -0.72 -11.40 -6.94
N LEU A 170 0.02 -10.53 -6.25
CA LEU A 170 -0.24 -9.10 -6.24
C LEU A 170 0.42 -8.35 -7.42
N GLY A 171 1.24 -9.03 -8.23
CA GLY A 171 1.98 -8.42 -9.33
C GLY A 171 3.07 -7.45 -8.86
N ILE A 172 3.64 -7.69 -7.69
CA ILE A 172 4.69 -6.87 -7.09
C ILE A 172 6.05 -7.49 -7.46
N PRO A 173 6.99 -6.72 -8.04
CA PRO A 173 8.34 -7.22 -8.28
C PRO A 173 9.02 -7.65 -6.98
N ALA A 174 9.78 -8.74 -7.03
CA ALA A 174 10.62 -9.13 -5.90
C ALA A 174 11.58 -8.01 -5.52
N PHE A 175 11.79 -7.81 -4.22
CA PHE A 175 12.73 -6.83 -3.68
C PHE A 175 13.63 -7.47 -2.62
N PRO A 176 14.80 -6.87 -2.31
CA PRO A 176 15.73 -7.39 -1.31
C PRO A 176 15.03 -7.66 0.03
N LEU A 177 15.62 -8.57 0.82
CA LEU A 177 15.03 -9.11 2.04
C LEU A 177 14.34 -8.00 2.86
N PRO A 178 13.00 -8.06 3.01
CA PRO A 178 12.26 -6.95 3.61
C PRO A 178 12.52 -6.86 5.11
N GLU A 179 12.53 -5.64 5.64
CA GLU A 179 12.33 -5.44 7.07
C GLU A 179 10.83 -5.63 7.39
N ILE A 180 10.55 -6.41 8.45
CA ILE A 180 9.18 -6.67 8.91
C ILE A 180 8.91 -5.85 10.18
N GLU A 181 8.06 -4.84 10.04
CA GLU A 181 7.46 -4.13 11.16
C GLU A 181 6.15 -4.81 11.55
N THR A 182 5.89 -4.95 12.85
CA THR A 182 4.70 -5.66 13.32
C THR A 182 4.15 -5.05 14.59
N VAL A 183 2.82 -5.01 14.71
CA VAL A 183 2.09 -4.62 15.92
C VAL A 183 0.98 -5.65 16.16
N LEU A 184 0.85 -6.11 17.40
CA LEU A 184 -0.31 -6.87 17.84
C LEU A 184 -1.32 -5.93 18.46
N TYR A 185 -2.55 -5.99 17.97
CA TYR A 185 -3.68 -5.28 18.56
C TYR A 185 -4.48 -6.29 19.41
N PRO A 186 -4.45 -6.18 20.75
CA PRO A 186 -5.22 -7.06 21.63
C PRO A 186 -6.73 -6.77 21.59
N GLU A 187 -7.12 -5.60 21.09
CA GLU A 187 -8.52 -5.17 20.92
C GLU A 187 -8.74 -4.64 19.49
N PRO A 188 -9.98 -4.62 18.98
CA PRO A 188 -10.27 -3.92 17.74
C PRO A 188 -9.84 -2.46 17.85
N LEU A 189 -8.96 -2.02 16.96
CA LEU A 189 -8.87 -0.61 16.59
C LEU A 189 -10.27 -0.18 16.12
N LEU A 190 -11.05 0.40 17.02
CA LEU A 190 -12.23 1.15 16.64
C LEU A 190 -11.71 2.42 15.97
N SER A 191 -11.84 2.46 14.65
CA SER A 191 -11.59 3.68 13.91
C SER A 191 -12.56 3.79 12.75
N ASP A 192 -13.38 4.83 12.82
CA ASP A 192 -14.01 5.47 11.67
C ASP A 192 -12.97 6.09 10.71
N ARG A 193 -11.69 6.07 11.10
CA ARG A 193 -10.56 6.56 10.32
C ARG A 193 -10.22 5.64 9.14
N VAL A 194 -9.98 6.28 8.01
CA VAL A 194 -9.33 5.68 6.85
C VAL A 194 -7.82 5.75 7.04
N PHE A 195 -7.15 4.61 6.90
CA PHE A 195 -5.70 4.46 7.01
C PHE A 195 -5.04 4.40 5.64
N ARG A 196 -3.80 4.87 5.60
CA ARG A 196 -2.81 4.56 4.55
C ARG A 196 -1.50 4.28 5.24
N ASP A 197 -0.91 3.14 4.91
CA ASP A 197 0.22 2.65 5.68
C ASP A 197 1.55 3.24 5.25
N ASN A 198 1.61 3.93 4.11
CA ASN A 198 2.80 4.61 3.59
C ASN A 198 2.58 6.13 3.35
N GLY A 199 1.60 6.73 4.01
CA GLY A 199 1.17 8.11 3.78
C GLY A 199 2.05 9.20 4.40
N SER A 200 3.16 8.86 5.05
CA SER A 200 4.09 9.81 5.69
C SER A 200 5.55 9.49 5.35
N SER A 201 6.45 10.45 5.56
CA SER A 201 7.90 10.26 5.39
C SER A 201 8.46 9.09 6.19
N GLU A 202 7.94 8.84 7.39
CA GLU A 202 8.42 7.75 8.25
C GLU A 202 7.98 6.38 7.74
N THR A 203 6.95 6.33 6.90
CA THR A 203 6.26 5.10 6.49
C THR A 203 6.28 4.86 4.98
N GLU A 204 6.79 5.81 4.18
CA GLU A 204 6.84 5.79 2.72
C GLU A 204 7.48 4.51 2.13
N ARG A 205 8.39 3.88 2.88
CA ARG A 205 9.11 2.67 2.47
C ARG A 205 8.31 1.39 2.64
N ARG A 206 7.13 1.43 3.26
CA ARG A 206 6.23 0.29 3.37
C ARG A 206 5.62 0.01 2.01
N VAL A 207 5.84 -1.21 1.52
CA VAL A 207 5.38 -1.66 0.20
C VAL A 207 4.14 -2.53 0.35
N LEU A 208 4.17 -3.46 1.31
CA LEU A 208 3.12 -4.44 1.53
C LEU A 208 2.67 -4.39 2.99
N SER A 209 1.36 -4.31 3.17
CA SER A 209 0.70 -4.44 4.46
C SER A 209 0.07 -5.83 4.59
N PHE A 210 0.01 -6.34 5.81
CA PHE A 210 -0.72 -7.56 6.11
C PHE A 210 -1.46 -7.50 7.43
N ILE A 211 -2.61 -8.19 7.49
CA ILE A 211 -3.39 -8.37 8.71
C ILE A 211 -3.70 -9.86 8.84
N TYR A 212 -3.22 -10.46 9.92
CA TYR A 212 -3.50 -11.84 10.31
C TYR A 212 -4.60 -11.88 11.38
N TYR A 213 -5.64 -12.66 11.10
CA TYR A 213 -6.81 -12.84 11.95
C TYR A 213 -6.80 -14.22 12.61
N PHE A 214 -7.00 -14.24 13.93
CA PHE A 214 -7.12 -15.48 14.69
C PHE A 214 -8.13 -15.32 15.84
N TYR A 215 -8.90 -16.38 16.06
CA TYR A 215 -9.96 -16.43 17.08
C TYR A 215 -10.39 -17.87 17.35
N ARG A 216 -11.04 -18.12 18.48
CA ARG A 216 -11.58 -19.45 18.79
C ARG A 216 -12.91 -19.69 18.08
N GLN A 217 -13.15 -20.94 17.68
CA GLN A 217 -14.46 -21.36 17.18
C GLN A 217 -15.27 -21.97 18.35
N PRO A 218 -16.61 -21.77 18.38
CA PRO A 218 -17.40 -21.03 17.40
C PRO A 218 -17.17 -19.50 17.48
N LYS A 219 -17.26 -18.81 16.33
CA LYS A 219 -17.15 -17.34 16.24
C LYS A 219 -18.17 -16.66 17.16
N ALA A 220 -17.69 -15.93 18.17
CA ALA A 220 -18.54 -15.27 19.19
C ALA A 220 -18.75 -13.76 18.94
N PHE A 221 -18.39 -13.27 17.74
CA PHE A 221 -18.44 -11.85 17.38
C PHE A 221 -18.97 -11.65 15.96
N ALA A 222 -19.42 -10.43 15.66
CA ALA A 222 -19.75 -9.95 14.33
C ALA A 222 -18.87 -8.73 13.97
N GLY A 223 -18.93 -8.31 12.71
CA GLY A 223 -18.14 -7.18 12.23
C GLY A 223 -16.64 -7.51 12.08
N GLY A 224 -15.81 -6.47 12.10
CA GLY A 224 -14.36 -6.59 11.99
C GLY A 224 -13.82 -6.60 10.57
N GLU A 225 -14.68 -6.46 9.56
CA GLU A 225 -14.36 -6.48 8.13
C GLU A 225 -13.28 -5.45 7.78
N LEU A 226 -12.34 -5.87 6.92
CA LEU A 226 -11.42 -4.96 6.27
C LEU A 226 -12.10 -4.40 5.03
N ILE A 227 -12.35 -3.09 5.03
CA ILE A 227 -12.78 -2.34 3.87
C ILE A 227 -11.53 -1.82 3.16
N LEU A 228 -11.27 -2.33 1.97
CA LEU A 228 -10.14 -1.92 1.13
C LEU A 228 -10.70 -1.08 -0.03
N TYR A 229 -10.41 0.22 -0.02
CA TYR A 229 -10.91 1.13 -1.04
C TYR A 229 -10.09 1.00 -2.31
N ASP A 230 -10.77 1.06 -3.45
CA ASP A 230 -10.10 1.40 -4.70
C ASP A 230 -9.59 2.86 -4.61
N SER A 231 -8.72 3.26 -5.51
CA SER A 231 -8.23 4.64 -5.55
C SER A 231 -8.72 5.36 -6.78
N GLN A 232 -8.98 6.66 -6.66
CA GLN A 232 -9.25 7.56 -7.77
C GLN A 232 -8.27 8.72 -7.74
N ILE A 233 -7.96 9.25 -8.92
CA ILE A 233 -7.09 10.43 -9.04
C ILE A 233 -7.98 11.66 -9.19
N GLU A 234 -7.99 12.51 -8.18
CA GLU A 234 -8.64 13.82 -8.22
C GLU A 234 -7.59 14.91 -8.10
N ASN A 235 -7.57 15.85 -9.05
CA ASN A 235 -6.62 16.97 -9.08
C ASN A 235 -5.14 16.55 -8.93
N GLY A 236 -4.78 15.41 -9.52
CA GLY A 236 -3.41 14.87 -9.44
C GLY A 236 -3.08 14.18 -8.12
N VAL A 237 -4.02 14.08 -7.18
CA VAL A 237 -3.87 13.40 -5.89
C VAL A 237 -4.64 12.09 -5.91
N CYS A 238 -3.97 11.02 -5.48
CA CYS A 238 -4.60 9.72 -5.28
C CYS A 238 -5.44 9.76 -4.00
N ILE A 239 -6.76 9.65 -4.09
CA ILE A 239 -7.70 9.62 -2.96
C ILE A 239 -8.48 8.29 -2.93
N PRO A 240 -9.06 7.87 -1.79
CA PRO A 240 -9.94 6.71 -1.75
C PRO A 240 -11.17 6.95 -2.65
N ALA A 241 -11.51 5.96 -3.47
CA ALA A 241 -12.74 5.95 -4.26
C ALA A 241 -13.96 5.57 -3.41
N GLU A 242 -15.17 5.79 -3.93
CA GLU A 242 -16.39 5.25 -3.33
C GLU A 242 -16.49 3.73 -3.45
N SER A 243 -15.84 3.13 -4.44
CA SER A 243 -15.80 1.67 -4.62
C SER A 243 -14.78 1.02 -3.67
N PHE A 244 -15.16 -0.12 -3.10
CA PHE A 244 -14.35 -0.85 -2.14
C PHE A 244 -14.60 -2.35 -2.21
N LYS A 245 -13.68 -3.10 -1.60
CA LYS A 245 -13.82 -4.53 -1.31
C LYS A 245 -13.99 -4.71 0.19
N SER A 246 -14.96 -5.52 0.59
CA SER A 246 -15.16 -5.91 1.98
C SER A 246 -14.64 -7.32 2.20
N ILE A 247 -13.70 -7.48 3.14
CA ILE A 247 -13.00 -8.73 3.42
C ILE A 247 -13.36 -9.16 4.84
N VAL A 248 -14.07 -10.28 4.95
CA VAL A 248 -14.54 -10.81 6.23
C VAL A 248 -13.40 -11.51 6.96
N PRO A 249 -13.19 -11.26 8.26
CA PRO A 249 -12.18 -11.95 9.04
C PRO A 249 -12.45 -13.46 9.11
N SER A 250 -11.56 -14.25 8.48
CA SER A 250 -11.57 -15.70 8.59
C SER A 250 -10.58 -16.17 9.66
N GLN A 251 -10.88 -17.29 10.30
CA GLN A 251 -10.02 -17.85 11.34
C GLN A 251 -8.70 -18.34 10.71
N ASN A 252 -7.57 -18.04 11.36
CA ASN A 252 -6.26 -18.48 10.89
C ASN A 252 -6.01 -18.04 9.43
N SER A 253 -6.39 -16.80 9.11
CA SER A 253 -6.26 -16.24 7.78
C SER A 253 -5.43 -14.96 7.81
N ILE A 254 -4.64 -14.73 6.77
CA ILE A 254 -3.89 -13.50 6.58
C ILE A 254 -4.29 -12.85 5.27
N VAL A 255 -4.43 -11.53 5.29
CA VAL A 255 -4.73 -10.72 4.11
C VAL A 255 -3.54 -9.82 3.82
N PHE A 256 -3.05 -9.85 2.59
CA PHE A 256 -1.97 -9.01 2.08
C PHE A 256 -2.51 -8.00 1.05
N PHE A 257 -2.02 -6.76 1.11
CA PHE A 257 -2.39 -5.70 0.16
C PHE A 257 -1.30 -4.62 0.11
N LEU A 258 -1.28 -3.79 -0.94
CA LEU A 258 -0.31 -2.71 -1.07
C LEU A 258 -0.51 -1.67 0.04
N SER A 259 0.59 -1.22 0.67
CA SER A 259 0.55 -0.22 1.75
C SER A 259 0.05 1.16 1.31
N SER A 260 0.01 1.42 0.01
CA SER A 260 -0.55 2.64 -0.59
C SER A 260 -2.08 2.66 -0.62
N TYR A 261 -2.73 1.51 -0.50
CA TYR A 261 -4.18 1.45 -0.53
C TYR A 261 -4.78 2.06 0.74
N ALA A 262 -5.85 2.80 0.54
CA ALA A 262 -6.68 3.26 1.62
C ALA A 262 -7.51 2.09 2.16
N TYR A 263 -7.58 1.96 3.48
CA TYR A 263 -8.40 0.93 4.10
C TYR A 263 -9.00 1.40 5.42
N GLN A 264 -10.07 0.73 5.84
CA GLN A 264 -10.71 0.90 7.12
C GLN A 264 -11.00 -0.48 7.72
N ILE A 265 -10.96 -0.58 9.04
CA ILE A 265 -11.37 -1.78 9.75
C ILE A 265 -12.70 -1.50 10.43
N GLN A 266 -13.74 -2.24 10.06
CA GLN A 266 -15.04 -2.13 10.71
C GLN A 266 -14.94 -2.53 12.19
N PRO A 267 -15.73 -1.91 13.08
CA PRO A 267 -15.85 -2.31 14.48
C PRO A 267 -16.12 -3.80 14.66
N LEU A 268 -15.46 -4.43 15.63
CA LEU A 268 -15.92 -5.73 16.12
C LEU A 268 -17.09 -5.51 17.08
N LEU A 269 -18.15 -6.27 16.87
CA LEU A 269 -19.34 -6.27 17.69
C LEU A 269 -19.37 -7.59 18.47
N SER A 270 -19.13 -7.52 19.78
CA SER A 270 -19.20 -8.66 20.68
C SER A 270 -20.08 -8.28 21.88
N PRO A 271 -20.94 -9.19 22.38
CA PRO A 271 -21.60 -8.98 23.67
C PRO A 271 -20.57 -8.74 24.78
N ALA A 272 -20.86 -7.83 25.71
CA ALA A 272 -19.95 -7.50 26.82
C ALA A 272 -19.59 -8.69 27.73
N SER A 273 -20.37 -9.78 27.65
CA SER A 273 -20.13 -11.03 28.37
C SER A 273 -19.16 -11.99 27.68
N VAL A 274 -18.77 -11.74 26.43
CA VAL A 274 -17.81 -12.60 25.70
C VAL A 274 -16.41 -12.40 26.28
N PRO A 275 -15.72 -13.46 26.73
CA PRO A 275 -14.34 -13.35 27.18
C PRO A 275 -13.42 -12.85 26.06
N LEU A 276 -12.41 -12.05 26.39
CA LEU A 276 -11.42 -11.57 25.42
C LEU A 276 -10.78 -12.70 24.58
N ALA A 277 -10.59 -13.88 25.18
CA ALA A 277 -10.03 -15.05 24.48
C ALA A 277 -10.92 -15.58 23.33
N ASP A 278 -12.20 -15.19 23.32
CA ASP A 278 -13.20 -15.61 22.34
C ASP A 278 -13.54 -14.46 21.36
N THR A 279 -12.82 -13.33 21.42
CA THR A 279 -12.91 -12.24 20.44
C THR A 279 -11.90 -12.45 19.29
N CYS A 280 -11.91 -11.54 18.32
CA CYS A 280 -10.96 -11.55 17.20
C CYS A 280 -9.66 -10.81 17.55
N PHE A 281 -8.54 -11.52 17.49
CA PHE A 281 -7.23 -10.92 17.56
C PHE A 281 -6.72 -10.58 16.15
N LYS A 282 -5.95 -9.49 16.07
CA LYS A 282 -5.35 -9.01 14.83
C LYS A 282 -3.86 -8.77 15.03
N PHE A 283 -3.05 -9.44 14.23
CA PHE A 283 -1.63 -9.15 14.12
C PHE A 283 -1.40 -8.43 12.79
N GLN A 284 -0.98 -7.18 12.87
CA GLN A 284 -0.74 -6.35 11.70
C GLN A 284 0.77 -6.19 11.49
N GLY A 285 1.18 -6.13 10.23
CA GLY A 285 2.56 -5.80 9.92
C GLY A 285 2.75 -5.26 8.51
N TRP A 286 3.99 -4.86 8.25
CA TRP A 286 4.40 -4.18 7.04
C TRP A 286 5.77 -4.67 6.58
N LEU A 287 5.90 -4.89 5.27
CA LEU A 287 7.18 -5.13 4.61
C LEU A 287 7.71 -3.81 4.07
N ARG A 288 8.94 -3.48 4.46
CA ARG A 288 9.62 -2.26 4.05
C ARG A 288 10.81 -2.55 3.13
N ARG A 289 11.05 -1.63 2.20
CA ARG A 289 12.33 -1.54 1.48
C ARG A 289 13.38 -0.86 2.38
N HIS A 290 14.61 -1.31 2.27
CA HIS A 290 15.78 -0.63 2.84
C HIS A 290 16.05 0.72 2.18
#